data_AF-A0AB74JVD1-F1
#
_entry.id   AF-A0AB74JVD1-F1
#
_cell.length_a   1.000
_cell.length_b   1.000
_cell.length_c   1.000
_cell.angle_alpha   90.00
_cell.angle_beta   90.00
_cell.angle_gamma   90.00
#
_symmetry.space_group_name_H-M   'P 1'
#
loop_
_entity.id
_entity.type
_entity.pdbx_description
1 polymer ?
#
loop_
_entity_poly.entity_id
_entity_poly.type
_entity_poly.pdbx_seq_one_letter_code
_entity_poly.pdbx_strand_id
1 'polypeptide(L)'
;MSTQQWRPGRRVIICGGSPGAVSARLAFLSRGFDVRIYEKQPECKAIGGAVLLSTPVMSILRSNGIDISQWGEYVVTYFKNGKGDVRTKLPFSPMVETQMGIKGWHRGILRSSAFRQMLDLVPKGVIHTGHEFESYTGMDDGVQYRFTNGQSIEGDVLVGADGIRSSVSRQAFGDPGLFHTGIRLYLAWCDQITDVPPNHGTLYHD
;
A
#
# COMPACT_ATOMS: atom_id res chain seq x y z
N MET A 1 -3.44 -33.11 -3.13
CA MET A 1 -2.99 -31.90 -2.42
C MET A 1 -1.88 -31.28 -3.26
N SER A 2 -2.18 -30.20 -3.99
CA SER A 2 -1.18 -29.53 -4.82
C SER A 2 -0.26 -28.74 -3.90
N THR A 3 0.89 -29.32 -3.56
CA THR A 3 2.03 -28.56 -3.04
C THR A 3 2.42 -27.59 -4.14
N GLN A 4 1.84 -26.38 -4.15
CA GLN A 4 2.25 -25.33 -5.06
C GLN A 4 3.75 -25.14 -4.89
N GLN A 5 4.51 -25.62 -5.86
CA GLN A 5 5.95 -25.67 -5.83
C GLN A 5 6.51 -24.25 -5.91
N TRP A 6 7.50 -23.94 -5.08
CA TRP A 6 8.19 -22.66 -5.19
C TRP A 6 8.92 -22.59 -6.54
N ARG A 7 8.96 -21.42 -7.14
CA ARG A 7 9.84 -21.12 -8.27
C ARG A 7 11.31 -21.24 -7.80
N PRO A 8 12.25 -21.52 -8.73
CA PRO A 8 13.66 -21.45 -8.40
C PRO A 8 14.06 -20.06 -7.86
N GLY A 9 14.83 -20.03 -6.77
CA GLY A 9 15.27 -18.81 -6.11
C GLY A 9 15.06 -18.85 -4.59
N ARG A 10 15.51 -17.81 -3.88
CA ARG A 10 15.25 -17.65 -2.44
C ARG A 10 13.77 -17.35 -2.20
N ARG A 11 13.20 -17.97 -1.18
CA ARG A 11 11.77 -17.91 -0.83
C ARG A 11 11.52 -16.77 0.14
N VAL A 12 10.62 -15.86 -0.23
CA VAL A 12 10.19 -14.74 0.61
C VAL A 12 8.74 -14.93 1.02
N ILE A 13 8.51 -14.90 2.32
CA ILE A 13 7.19 -14.93 2.93
C ILE A 13 6.81 -13.50 3.29
N ILE A 14 5.68 -13.01 2.78
CA ILE A 14 5.14 -11.70 3.15
C ILE A 14 3.86 -11.90 3.97
N CYS A 15 3.84 -11.37 5.19
CA CYS A 15 2.67 -11.34 6.05
C CYS A 15 1.79 -10.13 5.72
N GLY A 16 0.53 -10.35 5.37
CA GLY A 16 -0.46 -9.33 5.03
C GLY A 16 -0.58 -9.07 3.52
N GLY A 17 -1.80 -8.94 3.02
CA GLY A 17 -2.18 -8.64 1.63
C GLY A 17 -2.42 -7.15 1.39
N SER A 18 -1.52 -6.30 1.86
CA SER A 18 -1.63 -4.84 1.69
C SER A 18 -1.04 -4.34 0.35
N PRO A 19 -1.30 -3.09 -0.07
CA PRO A 19 -0.58 -2.49 -1.19
C PRO A 19 0.94 -2.49 -0.99
N GLY A 20 1.40 -2.31 0.26
CA GLY A 20 2.81 -2.43 0.61
C GLY A 20 3.36 -3.83 0.36
N ALA A 21 2.60 -4.87 0.70
CA ALA A 21 2.97 -6.26 0.44
C ALA A 21 3.09 -6.56 -1.07
N VAL A 22 2.13 -6.08 -1.87
CA VAL A 22 2.17 -6.25 -3.33
C VAL A 22 3.35 -5.48 -3.94
N SER A 23 3.60 -4.24 -3.48
CA SER A 23 4.77 -3.46 -3.91
C SER A 23 6.09 -4.17 -3.58
N ALA A 24 6.23 -4.65 -2.34
CA ALA A 24 7.40 -5.41 -1.90
C ALA A 24 7.60 -6.68 -2.74
N ARG A 25 6.51 -7.42 -3.00
CA ARG A 25 6.55 -8.59 -3.89
C ARG A 25 7.13 -8.23 -5.25
N LEU A 26 6.61 -7.19 -5.91
CA LEU A 26 7.06 -6.83 -7.25
C LEU A 26 8.57 -6.47 -7.25
N ALA A 27 9.04 -5.80 -6.19
CA ALA A 27 10.46 -5.47 -6.02
C ALA A 27 11.36 -6.68 -5.72
N PHE A 28 10.86 -7.70 -5.01
CA PHE A 28 11.58 -8.96 -4.80
C PHE A 28 11.59 -9.82 -6.07
N LEU A 29 10.45 -9.86 -6.78
CA LEU A 29 10.31 -10.61 -8.02
C LEU A 29 11.27 -10.10 -9.10
N SER A 30 11.46 -8.79 -9.21
CA SER A 30 12.43 -8.19 -10.15
C SER A 30 13.90 -8.54 -9.84
N ARG A 31 14.16 -9.13 -8.67
CA ARG A 31 15.47 -9.61 -8.22
C ARG A 31 15.59 -11.14 -8.22
N GLY A 32 14.62 -11.85 -8.79
CA GLY A 32 14.66 -13.31 -8.95
C GLY A 32 14.29 -14.12 -7.70
N PHE A 33 13.65 -13.50 -6.70
CA PHE A 33 13.09 -14.22 -5.56
C PHE A 33 11.75 -14.86 -5.92
N ASP A 34 11.44 -16.00 -5.28
CA ASP A 34 10.07 -16.49 -5.25
C ASP A 34 9.36 -15.97 -4.00
N VAL A 35 8.21 -15.36 -4.19
CA VAL A 35 7.54 -14.59 -3.15
C VAL A 35 6.12 -15.12 -2.98
N ARG A 36 5.65 -15.24 -1.75
CA ARG A 36 4.25 -15.54 -1.45
C ARG A 36 3.72 -14.56 -0.41
N ILE A 37 2.45 -14.22 -0.55
CA ILE A 37 1.76 -13.30 0.34
C ILE A 37 0.70 -14.10 1.09
N TYR A 38 0.66 -13.97 2.41
CA TYR A 38 -0.32 -14.61 3.27
C TYR A 38 -1.21 -13.55 3.92
N GLU A 39 -2.51 -13.58 3.62
CA GLU A 39 -3.50 -12.62 4.11
C GLU A 39 -4.47 -13.33 5.05
N LYS A 40 -4.76 -12.72 6.20
CA LYS A 40 -5.66 -13.27 7.21
C LYS A 40 -7.13 -13.25 6.76
N GLN A 41 -7.53 -12.24 6.01
CA GLN A 41 -8.90 -12.12 5.51
C GLN A 41 -9.20 -13.23 4.49
N PRO A 42 -10.47 -13.68 4.38
CA PRO A 42 -10.87 -14.67 3.38
C PRO A 42 -10.65 -14.23 1.93
N GLU A 43 -10.61 -12.91 1.71
CA GLU A 43 -10.39 -12.30 0.40
C GLU A 43 -9.47 -11.07 0.52
N CYS A 44 -8.54 -10.94 -0.43
CA CYS A 44 -7.69 -9.76 -0.56
C CYS A 44 -8.39 -8.72 -1.42
N LYS A 45 -9.16 -7.82 -0.78
CA LYS A 45 -9.99 -6.82 -1.48
C LYS A 45 -9.27 -5.50 -1.67
N ALA A 46 -9.43 -4.94 -2.85
CA ALA A 46 -9.05 -3.57 -3.14
C ALA A 46 -10.07 -2.57 -2.57
N ILE A 47 -9.91 -2.23 -1.27
CA ILE A 47 -10.79 -1.29 -0.56
C ILE A 47 -10.06 0.01 -0.20
N GLY A 48 -10.81 1.03 0.24
CA GLY A 48 -10.27 2.28 0.78
C GLY A 48 -10.60 3.51 -0.06
N GLY A 49 -10.57 4.67 0.60
CA GLY A 49 -10.99 5.95 0.03
C GLY A 49 -9.93 6.64 -0.82
N ALA A 50 -10.13 7.94 -1.01
CA ALA A 50 -9.19 8.80 -1.73
C ALA A 50 -7.85 8.89 -0.98
N VAL A 51 -6.75 8.85 -1.73
CA VAL A 51 -5.38 9.05 -1.25
C VAL A 51 -4.64 9.99 -2.20
N LEU A 52 -3.65 10.68 -1.65
CA LEU A 52 -2.65 11.40 -2.44
C LEU A 52 -1.43 10.49 -2.61
N LEU A 53 -1.11 10.15 -3.86
CA LEU A 53 0.14 9.46 -4.18
C LEU A 53 1.19 10.48 -4.60
N SER A 54 2.34 10.47 -3.93
CA SER A 54 3.44 11.37 -4.24
C SER A 54 4.26 10.91 -5.44
N THR A 55 4.93 11.84 -6.11
CA THR A 55 5.80 11.57 -7.26
C THR A 55 6.85 10.47 -7.02
N PRO A 56 7.57 10.44 -5.87
CA PRO A 56 8.48 9.33 -5.58
C PRO A 56 7.79 7.96 -5.53
N VAL A 57 6.60 7.88 -4.91
CA VAL A 57 5.82 6.63 -4.82
C VAL A 57 5.41 6.16 -6.21
N MET A 58 4.86 7.06 -7.03
CA MET A 58 4.47 6.73 -8.40
C MET A 58 5.68 6.30 -9.25
N SER A 59 6.84 6.94 -9.08
CA SER A 59 8.07 6.55 -9.77
C SER A 59 8.53 5.14 -9.40
N ILE A 60 8.47 4.76 -8.12
CA ILE A 60 8.80 3.40 -7.66
C ILE A 60 7.81 2.39 -8.25
N LEU A 61 6.51 2.67 -8.19
CA LEU A 61 5.48 1.77 -8.71
C LEU A 61 5.66 1.56 -10.23
N ARG A 62 5.92 2.63 -10.98
CA ARG A 62 6.26 2.54 -12.41
C ARG A 62 7.49 1.68 -12.67
N SER A 63 8.55 1.84 -11.86
CA SER A 63 9.77 1.04 -12.01
C SER A 63 9.54 -0.46 -11.74
N ASN A 64 8.49 -0.79 -10.99
CA ASN A 64 8.04 -2.16 -10.72
C ASN A 64 7.03 -2.69 -11.77
N GLY A 65 6.86 -2.00 -12.91
CA GLY A 65 6.03 -2.45 -14.03
C GLY A 65 4.55 -2.05 -13.94
N ILE A 66 4.17 -1.21 -12.98
CA ILE A 66 2.80 -0.69 -12.90
C ILE A 66 2.64 0.47 -13.88
N ASP A 67 1.66 0.37 -14.78
CA ASP A 67 1.29 1.50 -15.63
C ASP A 67 0.56 2.56 -14.80
N ILE A 68 1.18 3.74 -14.69
CA ILE A 68 0.65 4.90 -13.97
C ILE A 68 0.05 5.97 -14.90
N SER A 69 -0.03 5.70 -16.21
CA SER A 69 -0.49 6.69 -17.21
C SER A 69 -1.91 7.21 -16.93
N GLN A 70 -2.79 6.32 -16.46
CA GLN A 70 -4.18 6.61 -16.11
C GLN A 70 -4.40 6.78 -14.60
N TRP A 71 -3.33 6.97 -13.82
CA TRP A 71 -3.46 7.08 -12.36
C TRP A 71 -3.81 8.48 -11.93
N GLY A 72 -5.10 8.69 -11.61
CA GLY A 72 -5.58 9.85 -10.86
C GLY A 72 -5.26 11.20 -11.51
N GLU A 73 -5.62 12.25 -10.79
CA GLU A 73 -5.45 13.64 -11.26
C GLU A 73 -4.38 14.37 -10.46
N TYR A 74 -3.58 15.21 -11.12
CA TYR A 74 -2.57 16.00 -10.42
C TYR A 74 -3.22 17.04 -9.50
N VAL A 75 -2.66 17.21 -8.31
CA VAL A 75 -3.20 18.11 -7.28
C VAL A 75 -2.25 19.27 -7.04
N VAL A 76 -2.83 20.46 -6.88
CA VAL A 76 -2.12 21.65 -6.42
C VAL A 76 -2.61 22.03 -5.03
N THR A 77 -1.71 22.05 -4.06
CA THR A 77 -2.04 22.39 -2.67
C THR A 77 -1.78 23.86 -2.40
N TYR A 78 -2.79 24.54 -1.87
CA TYR A 78 -2.71 25.91 -1.39
C TYR A 78 -2.97 25.94 0.11
N PHE A 79 -2.15 26.70 0.83
CA PHE A 79 -2.43 27.05 2.22
C PHE A 79 -3.00 28.47 2.22
N LYS A 80 -4.23 28.60 2.73
CA LYS A 80 -4.96 29.88 2.82
C LYS A 80 -5.15 30.26 4.28
N ASN A 81 -5.23 31.56 4.57
CA ASN A 81 -5.65 32.02 5.90
C ASN A 81 -7.19 31.92 6.03
N GLY A 82 -7.73 32.24 7.21
CA GLY A 82 -9.17 32.23 7.45
C GLY A 82 -9.99 33.25 6.64
N LYS A 83 -9.35 34.22 5.97
CA LYS A 83 -9.99 35.15 5.03
C LYS A 83 -9.98 34.66 3.58
N GLY A 84 -9.37 33.50 3.32
CA GLY A 84 -9.22 32.92 1.98
C GLY A 84 -7.98 33.37 1.22
N ASP A 85 -7.15 34.27 1.78
CA ASP A 85 -5.93 34.73 1.13
C ASP A 85 -4.92 33.60 1.03
N VAL A 86 -4.36 33.38 -0.16
CA VAL A 86 -3.29 32.40 -0.37
C VAL A 86 -2.04 32.87 0.35
N ARG A 87 -1.61 32.10 1.36
CA ARG A 87 -0.33 32.31 2.05
C ARG A 87 0.82 31.64 1.31
N THR A 88 0.56 30.44 0.80
CA THR A 88 1.54 29.74 -0.02
C THR A 88 0.86 28.74 -0.95
N LYS A 89 1.43 28.58 -2.14
CA LYS A 89 1.21 27.44 -3.03
C LYS A 89 2.37 26.49 -2.78
N LEU A 90 2.08 25.23 -2.44
CA LEU A 90 3.12 24.23 -2.16
C LEU A 90 4.10 24.16 -3.36
N PRO A 91 5.37 24.54 -3.20
CA PRO A 91 6.29 24.68 -4.32
C PRO A 91 6.75 23.32 -4.80
N PHE A 92 6.71 23.05 -6.11
CA PHE A 92 7.26 21.82 -6.70
C PHE A 92 8.37 22.16 -7.69
N SER A 93 9.43 21.34 -7.72
CA SER A 93 10.57 21.54 -8.60
C SER A 93 10.22 21.15 -10.04
N PRO A 94 10.30 22.08 -11.02
CA PRO A 94 10.10 21.75 -12.43
C PRO A 94 11.12 20.72 -12.93
N MET A 95 12.33 20.72 -12.37
CA MET A 95 13.36 19.75 -12.70
C MET A 95 12.94 18.32 -12.33
N VAL A 96 12.31 18.13 -11.17
CA VAL A 96 11.79 16.82 -10.75
C VAL A 96 10.65 16.38 -11.65
N GLU A 97 9.75 17.31 -12.01
CA GLU A 97 8.66 17.03 -12.95
C GLU A 97 9.19 16.51 -14.30
N THR A 98 10.17 17.21 -14.89
CA THR A 98 10.79 16.82 -16.15
C THR A 98 11.53 15.49 -16.04
N GLN A 99 12.37 15.31 -15.02
CA GLN A 99 13.17 14.09 -14.86
C GLN A 99 12.31 12.85 -14.59
N MET A 100 11.23 13.00 -13.84
CA MET A 100 10.34 11.88 -13.51
C MET A 100 9.26 11.68 -14.57
N GLY A 101 8.97 12.66 -15.42
CA GLY A 101 7.83 12.63 -16.35
C GLY A 101 6.49 12.51 -15.61
N ILE A 102 6.42 13.06 -14.39
CA ILE A 102 5.25 13.00 -13.51
C ILE A 102 4.95 14.40 -13.03
N LYS A 103 3.76 14.90 -13.39
CA LYS A 103 3.31 16.25 -13.09
C LYS A 103 2.97 16.45 -11.61
N GLY A 104 3.54 17.50 -11.01
CA GLY A 104 3.22 17.94 -9.64
C GLY A 104 3.75 17.05 -8.51
N TRP A 105 3.45 17.44 -7.26
CA TRP A 105 3.85 16.68 -6.07
C TRP A 105 3.05 15.41 -5.88
N HIS A 106 1.74 15.51 -6.10
CA HIS A 106 0.78 14.47 -5.75
C HIS A 106 -0.25 14.28 -6.86
N ARG A 107 -0.73 13.04 -6.99
CA ARG A 107 -1.97 12.73 -7.68
C ARG A 107 -3.03 12.22 -6.71
N GLY A 108 -4.25 12.76 -6.83
CA GLY A 108 -5.42 12.26 -6.13
C GLY A 108 -5.99 11.05 -6.86
N ILE A 109 -6.14 9.93 -6.15
CA ILE A 109 -6.66 8.69 -6.70
C ILE A 109 -7.41 7.90 -5.63
N LEU A 110 -8.32 7.03 -6.06
CA LEU A 110 -8.92 6.06 -5.15
C LEU A 110 -7.95 4.94 -4.84
N ARG A 111 -7.68 4.70 -3.55
CA ARG A 111 -6.82 3.60 -3.11
C ARG A 111 -7.32 2.26 -3.63
N SER A 112 -8.64 2.05 -3.66
CA SER A 112 -9.24 0.85 -4.23
C SER A 112 -8.91 0.66 -5.71
N SER A 113 -8.93 1.72 -6.52
CA SER A 113 -8.58 1.64 -7.95
C SER A 113 -7.09 1.33 -8.14
N ALA A 114 -6.22 2.10 -7.48
CA ALA A 114 -4.78 1.89 -7.56
C ALA A 114 -4.39 0.48 -7.09
N PHE A 115 -4.95 0.03 -5.97
CA PHE A 115 -4.62 -1.27 -5.41
C PHE A 115 -5.18 -2.43 -6.26
N ARG A 116 -6.34 -2.26 -6.92
CA ARG A 116 -6.84 -3.25 -7.88
C ARG A 116 -5.85 -3.47 -9.03
N GLN A 117 -5.35 -2.38 -9.62
CA GLN A 117 -4.35 -2.49 -10.70
C GLN A 117 -3.05 -3.14 -10.24
N MET A 118 -2.65 -2.93 -8.97
CA MET A 118 -1.52 -3.66 -8.39
C MET A 118 -1.80 -5.16 -8.23
N LEU A 119 -3.01 -5.53 -7.80
CA LEU A 119 -3.43 -6.93 -7.67
C LEU A 119 -3.52 -7.65 -9.02
N ASP A 120 -3.89 -6.94 -10.09
CA ASP A 120 -3.97 -7.50 -11.45
C ASP A 120 -2.60 -7.98 -11.97
N LEU A 121 -1.50 -7.46 -11.42
CA LEU A 121 -0.13 -7.93 -11.70
C LEU A 121 0.26 -9.19 -10.91
N VAL A 122 -0.58 -9.64 -9.99
CA VAL A 122 -0.30 -10.78 -9.12
C VAL A 122 -1.03 -12.03 -9.62
N PRO A 123 -0.30 -13.06 -10.09
CA PRO A 123 -0.92 -14.30 -10.56
C PRO A 123 -1.73 -15.00 -9.48
N LYS A 124 -2.76 -15.76 -9.90
CA LYS A 124 -3.49 -16.66 -9.01
C LYS A 124 -2.52 -17.63 -8.32
N GLY A 125 -2.78 -17.94 -7.05
CA GLY A 125 -1.95 -18.85 -6.24
C GLY A 125 -0.72 -18.22 -5.59
N VAL A 126 -0.54 -16.90 -5.71
CA VAL A 126 0.51 -16.17 -4.99
C VAL A 126 0.03 -15.62 -3.65
N ILE A 127 -1.19 -15.09 -3.65
CA ILE A 127 -1.83 -14.56 -2.44
C ILE A 127 -2.67 -15.69 -1.87
N HIS A 128 -2.30 -16.12 -0.67
CA HIS A 128 -2.99 -17.14 0.09
C HIS A 128 -3.83 -16.45 1.17
N THR A 129 -5.15 -16.45 0.98
CA THR A 129 -6.10 -15.83 1.92
C THR A 129 -6.50 -16.80 3.03
N GLY A 130 -7.11 -16.30 4.11
CA GLY A 130 -7.49 -17.11 5.27
C GLY A 130 -6.30 -17.65 6.08
N HIS A 131 -5.13 -17.01 5.98
CA HIS A 131 -3.88 -17.43 6.62
C HIS A 131 -3.43 -16.35 7.61
N GLU A 132 -3.95 -16.43 8.84
CA GLU A 132 -3.57 -15.50 9.91
C GLU A 132 -2.23 -15.90 10.55
N PHE A 133 -1.36 -14.91 10.74
CA PHE A 133 -0.09 -15.09 11.45
C PHE A 133 -0.31 -15.45 12.92
N GLU A 134 0.40 -16.47 13.38
CA GLU A 134 0.52 -16.79 14.81
C GLU A 134 1.90 -16.41 15.35
N SER A 135 2.95 -16.93 14.74
CA SER A 135 4.33 -16.71 15.17
C SER A 135 5.34 -17.03 14.05
N TYR A 136 6.59 -16.61 14.25
CA TYR A 136 7.72 -17.11 13.46
C TYR A 136 8.87 -17.60 14.35
N THR A 137 9.69 -18.51 13.84
CA THR A 137 10.92 -18.96 14.50
C THR A 137 12.07 -18.84 13.52
N GLY A 138 13.14 -18.15 13.92
CA GLY A 138 14.38 -18.12 13.15
C GLY A 138 15.05 -19.50 13.16
N MET A 139 15.55 -19.91 12.01
CA MET A 139 16.28 -21.17 11.80
C MET A 139 17.69 -20.85 11.28
N ASP A 140 18.58 -21.85 11.24
CA ASP A 140 19.95 -21.66 10.75
C ASP A 140 20.00 -21.14 9.30
N ASP A 141 19.05 -21.54 8.46
CA ASP A 141 18.97 -21.20 7.03
C ASP A 141 17.64 -20.54 6.62
N GLY A 142 16.92 -19.92 7.57
CA GLY A 142 15.71 -19.19 7.24
C GLY A 142 14.76 -18.94 8.40
N VAL A 143 13.47 -19.07 8.12
CA VAL A 143 12.39 -18.79 9.07
C VAL A 143 11.25 -19.76 8.86
N GLN A 144 10.78 -20.35 9.96
CA GLN A 144 9.50 -21.06 10.00
C GLN A 144 8.41 -20.05 10.36
N TYR A 145 7.39 -19.94 9.52
CA TYR A 145 6.21 -19.11 9.73
C TYR A 145 5.03 -20.02 10.10
N ARG A 146 4.31 -19.67 11.18
CA ARG A 146 3.17 -20.44 11.68
C ARG A 146 1.87 -19.67 11.57
N PHE A 147 0.82 -20.37 11.19
CA PHE A 147 -0.53 -19.84 11.10
C PHE A 147 -1.39 -20.29 12.28
N THR A 148 -2.42 -19.52 12.61
CA THR A 148 -3.36 -19.84 13.70
C THR A 148 -4.19 -21.11 13.45
N ASN A 149 -4.24 -21.59 12.19
CA ASN A 149 -4.88 -22.85 11.82
C ASN A 149 -3.98 -24.09 12.05
N GLY A 150 -2.80 -23.92 12.66
CA GLY A 150 -1.84 -24.99 12.94
C GLY A 150 -0.92 -25.35 11.78
N GLN A 151 -1.15 -24.81 10.58
CA GLN A 151 -0.24 -24.99 9.45
C GLN A 151 1.03 -24.16 9.65
N SER A 152 2.09 -24.56 8.95
CA SER A 152 3.34 -23.79 8.89
C SER A 152 3.96 -23.87 7.50
N ILE A 153 4.80 -22.88 7.19
CA ILE A 153 5.64 -22.87 6.01
C ILE A 153 7.05 -22.43 6.37
N GLU A 154 7.99 -22.72 5.50
CA GLU A 154 9.37 -22.28 5.64
C GLU A 154 9.78 -21.42 4.45
N GLY A 155 10.61 -20.43 4.73
CA GLY A 155 11.19 -19.54 3.74
C GLY A 155 12.53 -18.99 4.20
N ASP A 156 13.21 -18.31 3.30
CA ASP A 156 14.52 -17.73 3.54
C ASP A 156 14.42 -16.34 4.19
N VAL A 157 13.32 -15.63 3.96
CA VAL A 157 13.07 -14.26 4.42
C VAL A 157 11.60 -14.10 4.80
N LEU A 158 11.35 -13.45 5.93
CA LEU A 158 10.03 -12.98 6.34
C LEU A 158 9.95 -11.45 6.24
N VAL A 159 8.87 -10.95 5.63
CA VAL A 159 8.53 -9.52 5.57
C VAL A 159 7.21 -9.30 6.29
N GLY A 160 7.22 -8.46 7.33
CA GLY A 160 6.00 -7.98 8.00
C GLY A 160 5.36 -6.84 7.21
N ALA A 161 4.21 -7.07 6.58
CA ALA A 161 3.44 -6.08 5.84
C ALA A 161 1.94 -6.09 6.24
N ASP A 162 1.67 -6.48 7.48
CA ASP A 162 0.36 -6.74 8.11
C ASP A 162 -0.24 -5.52 8.83
N GLY A 163 0.26 -4.33 8.50
CA GLY A 163 -0.35 -3.04 8.83
C GLY A 163 0.04 -2.48 10.20
N ILE A 164 -0.64 -1.40 10.61
CA ILE A 164 -0.29 -0.61 11.81
C ILE A 164 -0.30 -1.44 13.10
N ARG A 165 -1.14 -2.46 13.17
CA ARG A 165 -1.21 -3.43 14.27
C ARG A 165 -0.46 -4.71 13.91
N SER A 166 0.72 -4.61 13.32
CA SER A 166 1.52 -5.77 12.89
C SER A 166 1.79 -6.74 14.05
N SER A 167 1.44 -8.01 13.87
CA SER A 167 1.78 -9.09 14.79
C SER A 167 3.23 -9.54 14.59
N VAL A 168 3.73 -9.51 13.35
CA VAL A 168 5.15 -9.79 13.06
C VAL A 168 6.06 -8.80 13.79
N SER A 169 5.77 -7.50 13.69
CA SER A 169 6.52 -6.45 14.38
C SER A 169 6.43 -6.59 15.90
N ARG A 170 5.27 -6.99 16.43
CA ARG A 170 5.12 -7.20 17.87
C ARG A 170 5.96 -8.35 18.40
N GLN A 171 6.06 -9.45 17.67
CA GLN A 171 6.94 -10.54 18.07
C GLN A 171 8.42 -10.12 18.04
N ALA A 172 8.81 -9.31 17.04
CA ALA A 172 10.19 -8.85 16.90
C ALA A 172 10.60 -7.81 17.95
N PHE A 173 9.70 -6.86 18.25
CA PHE A 173 10.07 -5.62 18.95
C PHE A 173 9.20 -5.30 20.17
N GLY A 174 8.19 -6.12 20.49
CA GLY A 174 7.21 -5.84 21.54
C GLY A 174 6.08 -4.92 21.10
N ASP A 175 5.28 -4.44 22.06
CA ASP A 175 4.13 -3.57 21.79
C ASP A 175 4.60 -2.24 21.13
N PRO A 176 4.07 -1.88 19.94
CA PRO A 176 4.39 -0.60 19.30
C PRO A 176 3.89 0.64 20.07
N GLY A 177 3.07 0.49 21.13
CA GLY A 177 2.59 1.62 21.92
C GLY A 177 1.70 2.57 21.13
N LEU A 178 0.84 2.02 20.25
CA LEU A 178 -0.04 2.83 19.41
C LEU A 178 -0.97 3.69 20.27
N PHE A 179 -1.05 4.98 19.94
CA PHE A 179 -1.93 5.92 20.60
C PHE A 179 -2.74 6.71 19.57
N HIS A 180 -3.89 7.22 20.01
CA HIS A 180 -4.71 8.11 19.19
C HIS A 180 -4.08 9.51 19.19
N THR A 181 -3.83 10.08 18.02
CA THR A 181 -3.15 11.39 17.86
C THR A 181 -4.01 12.60 18.22
N GLY A 182 -5.26 12.38 18.64
CA GLY A 182 -6.24 13.44 18.91
C GLY A 182 -6.98 13.94 17.67
N ILE A 183 -6.63 13.45 16.47
CA ILE A 183 -7.18 13.89 15.20
C ILE A 183 -8.09 12.80 14.63
N ARG A 184 -9.28 13.20 14.18
CA ARG A 184 -10.19 12.34 13.40
C ARG A 184 -10.44 12.97 12.05
N LEU A 185 -10.39 12.16 11.00
CA LEU A 185 -10.71 12.57 9.64
C LEU A 185 -12.07 12.01 9.26
N TYR A 186 -13.00 12.89 8.89
CA TYR A 186 -14.28 12.51 8.31
C TYR A 186 -14.17 12.61 6.79
N LEU A 187 -14.47 11.51 6.11
CA LEU A 187 -14.44 11.42 4.66
C LEU A 187 -15.87 11.15 4.19
N ALA A 188 -16.32 11.93 3.22
CA ALA A 188 -17.64 11.79 2.61
C ALA A 188 -17.52 11.83 1.08
N TRP A 189 -18.53 11.23 0.44
CA TRP A 189 -18.74 11.31 -1.00
C TRP A 189 -20.08 12.00 -1.20
N CYS A 190 -20.12 12.91 -2.16
CA CYS A 190 -21.37 13.52 -2.61
C CYS A 190 -21.46 13.33 -4.12
N ASP A 191 -22.69 13.19 -4.61
CA ASP A 191 -22.94 13.37 -6.02
C ASP A 191 -22.62 14.80 -6.44
N GLN A 192 -22.50 15.03 -7.74
CA GLN A 192 -22.31 16.39 -8.26
C GLN A 192 -23.44 17.28 -7.74
N ILE A 193 -23.06 18.29 -6.96
CA ILE A 193 -23.99 19.30 -6.45
C ILE A 193 -24.18 20.33 -7.55
N THR A 194 -25.44 20.60 -7.92
CA THR A 194 -25.77 21.66 -8.87
C THR A 194 -25.12 22.98 -8.44
N ASP A 195 -24.56 23.72 -9.40
CA ASP A 195 -23.88 25.01 -9.20
C ASP A 195 -22.55 24.98 -8.42
N VAL A 196 -22.09 23.81 -7.96
CA VAL A 196 -20.73 23.63 -7.42
C VAL A 196 -19.80 23.15 -8.52
N PRO A 197 -18.67 23.83 -8.79
CA PRO A 197 -17.70 23.34 -9.76
C PRO A 197 -17.20 21.94 -9.40
N PRO A 198 -17.03 21.02 -10.38
CA PRO A 198 -16.66 19.62 -10.12
C PRO A 198 -15.35 19.39 -9.33
N ASN A 199 -14.49 20.40 -9.26
CA ASN A 199 -13.20 20.40 -8.57
C ASN A 199 -13.19 21.27 -7.30
N HIS A 200 -14.37 21.64 -6.78
CA HIS A 200 -14.53 22.48 -5.61
C HIS A 200 -15.28 21.74 -4.51
N GLY A 201 -14.75 21.80 -3.29
CA GLY A 201 -15.40 21.26 -2.10
C GLY A 201 -14.95 22.05 -0.89
N THR A 202 -15.88 22.34 0.01
CA THR A 202 -15.61 23.01 1.29
C THR A 202 -16.22 22.17 2.40
N LEU A 203 -15.43 21.94 3.45
CA LEU A 203 -15.90 21.31 4.68
C LEU A 203 -15.72 22.35 5.78
N TYR A 204 -16.83 22.86 6.31
CA TYR A 204 -16.85 23.79 7.43
C TYR A 204 -17.64 23.17 8.57
N HIS A 205 -17.31 23.57 9.79
CA HIS A 205 -18.13 23.36 10.96
C HIS A 205 -18.45 24.75 11.52
N ASP A 206 -19.64 24.90 12.10
CA ASP A 206 -19.99 26.10 12.88
C ASP A 206 -19.25 26.13 14.22
#